data_AF-A0A352S6G9-F1
#
_entry.id   AF-A0A352S6G9-F1
#
_cell.length_a   1.000
_cell.length_b   1.000
_cell.length_c   1.000
_cell.angle_alpha   90.00
_cell.angle_beta   90.00
_cell.angle_gamma   90.00
#
_symmetry.space_group_name_H-M   'P 1'
#
loop_
_entity.id
_entity.type
_entity.pdbx_description
1 polymer ?
#
loop_
_entity_poly.entity_id
_entity_poly.type
_entity_poly.pdbx_seq_one_letter_code
_entity_poly.pdbx_strand_id
1 'polypeptide(L)'
;LSTELKGLEQQGIAGAKLADSLKLQAEVIETVPCREDPMHANCPLLAQARTAKARLGEQVVSVKALRESYRKKQEQVQSMQGPLSERATARAALSALEAHLVRDQQLLQRLTAMAAKKPLLDAAREGLAHAERDLTALAEEDASRVARQKRDIADVQFQVAAVCRELATLATEDVTGMLAKMDRQIAASREAVAAIAGRIEALIRQESMLVAERERLEVELAGMPAIEAKVQALSDQIAQWKLLAKGLGNDGVIALSIDDAGPAITQIVNDLLLACYGPRFTIAIQTQTALASGELREGFSLNVIDADNDTTKEFGVMSGGQKVWINECLTRGIALYRAQDAQQPFQTLFTDEADGPLDPERKRAFMKMKREVLRIGGYQREFYISQTPDLVDDADGVIDVVALALQ
;
A
#
# COMPACT_ATOMS: atom_id res chain seq x y z
N LEU A 1 34.61 107.87 104.63
CA LEU A 1 34.42 109.33 104.64
C LEU A 1 33.12 109.79 105.31
N SER A 2 31.92 109.49 104.78
CA SER A 2 30.64 109.93 105.41
C SER A 2 30.44 109.43 106.85
N THR A 3 30.76 108.18 107.12
CA THR A 3 30.69 107.56 108.46
C THR A 3 31.71 108.14 109.44
N GLU A 4 32.89 108.54 108.96
CA GLU A 4 33.95 109.10 109.80
C GLU A 4 33.69 110.55 110.21
N LEU A 5 33.04 111.35 109.34
CA LEU A 5 32.62 112.72 109.68
C LEU A 5 31.62 112.72 110.84
N LYS A 6 30.60 111.85 110.79
CA LYS A 6 29.60 111.71 111.87
C LYS A 6 30.23 111.32 113.21
N GLY A 7 31.29 110.51 113.21
CA GLY A 7 32.01 110.12 114.42
C GLY A 7 32.79 111.28 115.05
N LEU A 8 33.47 112.10 114.24
CA LEU A 8 34.22 113.27 114.70
C LEU A 8 33.30 114.36 115.29
N GLU A 9 32.11 114.55 114.72
CA GLU A 9 31.10 115.48 115.23
C GLU A 9 30.64 115.11 116.64
N GLN A 10 30.30 113.84 116.86
CA GLN A 10 29.83 113.34 118.16
C GLN A 10 30.91 113.46 119.25
N GLN A 11 32.17 113.15 118.92
CA GLN A 11 33.30 113.25 119.85
C GLN A 11 33.61 114.70 120.24
N GLY A 12 33.52 115.64 119.29
CA GLY A 12 33.71 117.07 119.56
C GLY A 12 32.67 117.65 120.51
N ILE A 13 31.40 117.24 120.37
CA ILE A 13 30.29 117.68 121.23
C ILE A 13 30.46 117.14 122.68
N ALA A 14 30.87 115.88 122.82
CA ALA A 14 31.10 115.26 124.13
C ALA A 14 32.29 115.89 124.88
N GLY A 15 33.40 116.15 124.18
CA GLY A 15 34.59 116.77 124.76
C GLY A 15 34.36 118.20 125.26
N ALA A 16 33.55 118.98 124.55
CA ALA A 16 33.22 120.36 124.94
C ALA A 16 32.43 120.41 126.26
N LYS A 17 31.44 119.53 126.43
CA LYS A 17 30.64 119.43 127.66
C LYS A 17 31.48 119.05 128.89
N LEU A 18 32.50 118.20 128.70
CA LEU A 18 33.39 117.77 129.79
C LEU A 18 34.30 118.91 130.27
N ALA A 19 34.75 119.76 129.34
CA ALA A 19 35.57 120.93 129.65
C ALA A 19 34.79 121.96 130.49
N ASP A 20 33.52 122.21 130.16
CA ASP A 20 32.68 123.14 130.93
C ASP A 20 32.43 122.67 132.37
N SER A 21 32.25 121.36 132.59
CA SER A 21 32.08 120.77 133.92
C SER A 21 33.34 120.91 134.81
N LEU A 22 34.52 120.70 134.24
CA LEU A 22 35.80 120.82 134.97
C LEU A 22 36.14 122.27 135.34
N LYS A 23 35.60 123.24 134.59
CA LYS A 23 35.82 124.68 134.81
C LYS A 23 35.10 125.17 136.08
N LEU A 24 33.85 124.75 136.26
CA LEU A 24 33.04 125.01 137.45
C LEU A 24 33.66 124.44 138.73
N GLN A 25 34.33 123.27 138.65
CA GLN A 25 34.99 122.65 139.80
C GLN A 25 36.31 123.33 140.19
N ALA A 26 37.03 123.91 139.22
CA ALA A 26 38.30 124.59 139.45
C ALA A 26 38.13 126.01 140.07
N GLU A 27 37.01 126.67 139.86
CA GLU A 27 36.70 128.03 140.37
C GLU A 27 36.54 128.09 141.90
N VAL A 28 36.26 126.95 142.55
CA VAL A 28 36.13 126.86 144.02
C VAL A 28 37.45 127.18 144.74
N ILE A 29 38.62 127.00 144.08
CA ILE A 29 39.93 127.40 144.64
C ILE A 29 40.04 128.90 144.84
N GLU A 30 39.37 129.69 144.00
CA GLU A 30 39.52 131.14 144.01
C GLU A 30 38.60 131.81 145.06
N THR A 31 37.63 131.07 145.62
CA THR A 31 36.53 131.61 146.44
C THR A 31 36.63 131.36 147.96
N VAL A 32 37.65 130.66 148.46
CA VAL A 32 37.73 130.28 149.89
C VAL A 32 38.45 131.35 150.75
N PRO A 33 37.95 131.72 151.96
CA PRO A 33 38.47 132.84 152.75
C PRO A 33 39.86 132.64 153.38
N CYS A 34 40.30 131.39 153.53
CA CYS A 34 41.62 131.05 154.07
C CYS A 34 42.75 131.18 153.02
N ARG A 35 42.52 131.87 151.90
CA ARG A 35 43.41 131.97 150.72
C ARG A 35 44.84 132.43 151.02
N GLU A 36 45.01 133.29 152.02
CA GLU A 36 46.30 133.91 152.39
C GLU A 36 46.98 133.23 153.57
N ASP A 37 46.37 132.17 154.10
CA ASP A 37 46.96 131.36 155.15
C ASP A 37 47.95 130.35 154.54
N PRO A 38 49.13 130.11 155.14
CA PRO A 38 50.04 129.05 154.69
C PRO A 38 49.40 127.66 154.65
N MET A 39 48.31 127.42 155.41
CA MET A 39 47.58 126.16 155.35
C MET A 39 46.81 125.96 154.02
N HIS A 40 46.60 127.02 153.24
CA HIS A 40 45.86 126.95 151.98
C HIS A 40 46.51 126.01 150.96
N ALA A 41 47.85 126.00 150.88
CA ALA A 41 48.58 125.17 149.92
C ALA A 41 48.39 123.66 150.16
N ASN A 42 48.15 123.26 151.41
CA ASN A 42 48.10 121.87 151.83
C ASN A 42 46.75 121.47 152.47
N CYS A 43 45.71 122.31 152.32
CA CYS A 43 44.39 122.01 152.88
C CYS A 43 43.73 120.83 152.13
N PRO A 44 43.41 119.71 152.81
CA PRO A 44 42.83 118.52 152.17
C PRO A 44 41.49 118.79 151.48
N LEU A 45 40.74 119.77 151.98
CA LEU A 45 39.43 120.14 151.44
C LEU A 45 39.49 120.83 150.07
N LEU A 46 40.69 121.23 149.60
CA LEU A 46 40.90 121.86 148.28
C LEU A 46 41.56 120.95 147.24
N ALA A 47 41.80 119.68 147.55
CA ALA A 47 42.47 118.73 146.66
C ALA A 47 41.69 118.45 145.35
N GLN A 48 40.36 118.38 145.42
CA GLN A 48 39.51 118.11 144.25
C GLN A 48 39.50 119.29 143.25
N ALA A 49 39.47 120.52 143.74
CA ALA A 49 39.46 121.69 142.87
C ALA A 49 40.83 121.90 142.18
N ARG A 50 41.95 121.52 142.82
CA ARG A 50 43.30 121.59 142.21
C ARG A 50 43.47 120.61 141.08
N THR A 51 42.96 119.40 141.24
CA THR A 51 42.99 118.35 140.22
C THR A 51 42.09 118.69 139.03
N ALA A 52 40.96 119.37 139.26
CA ALA A 52 40.08 119.85 138.19
C ALA A 52 40.74 120.92 137.29
N LYS A 53 41.49 121.88 137.88
CA LYS A 53 42.19 122.95 137.12
C LYS A 53 43.26 122.41 136.17
N ALA A 54 43.98 121.36 136.58
CA ALA A 54 44.98 120.70 135.72
C ALA A 54 44.32 119.96 134.53
N ARG A 55 43.23 119.23 134.76
CA ARG A 55 42.51 118.47 133.73
C ARG A 55 41.75 119.35 132.73
N LEU A 56 41.36 120.56 133.12
CA LEU A 56 40.73 121.53 132.22
C LEU A 56 41.66 121.93 131.06
N GLY A 57 42.94 122.14 131.34
CA GLY A 57 43.93 122.57 130.35
C GLY A 57 44.11 121.56 129.21
N GLU A 58 44.21 120.27 129.53
CA GLU A 58 44.30 119.19 128.53
C GLU A 58 43.06 119.10 127.66
N GLN A 59 41.87 119.25 128.26
CA GLN A 59 40.63 118.99 127.54
C GLN A 59 40.24 120.09 126.56
N VAL A 60 40.66 121.33 126.79
CA VAL A 60 40.47 122.44 125.83
C VAL A 60 41.31 122.26 124.56
N VAL A 61 42.53 121.72 124.69
CA VAL A 61 43.42 121.45 123.54
C VAL A 61 42.87 120.32 122.66
N SER A 62 42.36 119.26 123.28
CA SER A 62 41.72 118.11 122.61
C SER A 62 40.52 118.54 121.74
N VAL A 63 39.64 119.41 122.27
CA VAL A 63 38.45 119.89 121.53
C VAL A 63 38.81 120.77 120.33
N LYS A 64 39.90 121.56 120.41
CA LYS A 64 40.39 122.34 119.26
C LYS A 64 40.89 121.45 118.12
N ALA A 65 41.68 120.42 118.44
CA ALA A 65 42.22 119.49 117.44
C ALA A 65 41.10 118.72 116.71
N LEU A 66 40.04 118.31 117.42
CA LEU A 66 38.88 117.62 116.84
C LEU A 66 38.13 118.50 115.82
N ARG A 67 37.96 119.79 116.09
CA ARG A 67 37.28 120.73 115.16
C ARG A 67 38.04 120.94 113.86
N GLU A 68 39.37 120.96 113.92
CA GLU A 68 40.22 121.18 112.75
C GLU A 68 40.26 119.95 111.82
N SER A 69 40.24 118.75 112.40
CA SER A 69 40.13 117.47 111.68
C SER A 69 38.80 117.33 110.94
N TYR A 70 37.68 117.77 111.56
CA TYR A 70 36.36 117.74 110.93
C TYR A 70 36.29 118.63 109.67
N ARG A 71 36.85 119.84 109.73
CA ARG A 71 36.85 120.79 108.59
C ARG A 71 37.57 120.21 107.37
N LYS A 72 38.77 119.65 107.54
CA LYS A 72 39.55 119.07 106.43
C LYS A 72 38.84 117.91 105.74
N LYS A 73 38.15 117.05 106.51
CA LYS A 73 37.40 115.93 105.92
C LYS A 73 36.12 116.36 105.19
N GLN A 74 35.52 117.49 105.58
CA GLN A 74 34.32 118.01 104.92
C GLN A 74 34.63 118.58 103.52
N GLU A 75 35.76 119.28 103.38
CA GLU A 75 36.23 119.81 102.08
C GLU A 75 36.54 118.67 101.08
N GLN A 76 37.14 117.56 101.54
CA GLN A 76 37.39 116.40 100.68
C GLN A 76 36.12 115.77 100.12
N VAL A 77 35.02 115.74 100.89
CA VAL A 77 33.75 115.15 100.43
C VAL A 77 33.08 116.02 99.36
N GLN A 78 33.14 117.34 99.48
CA GLN A 78 32.58 118.25 98.49
C GLN A 78 33.32 118.18 97.14
N SER A 79 34.65 118.00 97.15
CA SER A 79 35.44 117.88 95.91
C SER A 79 35.11 116.65 95.04
N MET A 80 34.55 115.58 95.63
CA MET A 80 34.26 114.33 94.92
C MET A 80 32.82 114.23 94.38
N GLN A 81 31.93 115.18 94.69
CA GLN A 81 30.51 115.10 94.29
C GLN A 81 30.25 115.44 92.82
N GLY A 82 30.99 116.37 92.22
CA GLY A 82 30.85 116.74 90.80
C GLY A 82 31.17 115.59 89.83
N PRO A 83 32.35 114.94 89.92
CA PRO A 83 32.74 113.87 89.01
C PRO A 83 31.84 112.62 89.03
N LEU A 84 31.09 112.41 90.12
CA LEU A 84 30.18 111.26 90.25
C LEU A 84 28.84 111.48 89.53
N SER A 85 28.33 112.72 89.46
CA SER A 85 27.07 113.01 88.76
C SER A 85 27.24 112.95 87.24
N GLU A 86 28.38 113.41 86.70
CA GLU A 86 28.71 113.31 85.27
C GLU A 86 28.87 111.87 84.78
N ARG A 87 29.44 110.98 85.62
CA ARG A 87 29.52 109.54 85.29
C ARG A 87 28.15 108.86 85.28
N ALA A 88 27.21 109.31 86.11
CA ALA A 88 25.86 108.77 86.13
C ALA A 88 25.06 109.16 84.87
N THR A 89 25.17 110.41 84.41
CA THR A 89 24.51 110.89 83.19
C THR A 89 25.09 110.26 81.91
N ALA A 90 26.42 110.14 81.82
CA ALA A 90 27.07 109.46 80.70
C ALA A 90 26.66 107.98 80.58
N ARG A 91 26.46 107.29 81.71
CA ARG A 91 26.06 105.88 81.73
C ARG A 91 24.60 105.67 81.31
N ALA A 92 23.71 106.61 81.63
CA ALA A 92 22.33 106.59 81.16
C ALA A 92 22.23 106.83 79.63
N ALA A 93 23.04 107.75 79.08
CA ALA A 93 23.10 108.01 77.65
C ALA A 93 23.60 106.81 76.83
N LEU A 94 24.61 106.08 77.35
CA LEU A 94 25.13 104.86 76.72
C LEU A 94 24.05 103.76 76.63
N SER A 95 23.32 103.53 77.72
CA SER A 95 22.25 102.52 77.76
C SER A 95 21.11 102.82 76.77
N ALA A 96 20.78 104.10 76.56
CA ALA A 96 19.76 104.50 75.58
C ALA A 96 20.23 104.22 74.13
N LEU A 97 21.49 104.52 73.80
CA LEU A 97 22.08 104.25 72.48
C LEU A 97 22.17 102.75 72.18
N GLU A 98 22.55 101.93 73.16
CA GLU A 98 22.56 100.47 73.03
C GLU A 98 21.17 99.91 72.71
N ALA A 99 20.11 100.44 73.35
CA ALA A 99 18.72 100.04 73.07
C ALA A 99 18.23 100.47 71.68
N HIS A 100 18.75 101.58 71.12
CA HIS A 100 18.48 101.96 69.73
C HIS A 100 19.17 101.02 68.74
N LEU A 101 20.43 100.69 68.98
CA LEU A 101 21.22 99.81 68.11
C LEU A 101 20.60 98.41 67.96
N VAL A 102 20.09 97.84 69.05
CA VAL A 102 19.40 96.53 69.02
C VAL A 102 18.12 96.57 68.17
N ARG A 103 17.34 97.66 68.25
CA ARG A 103 16.11 97.81 67.45
C ARG A 103 16.43 97.93 65.97
N ASP A 104 17.44 98.72 65.61
CA ASP A 104 17.85 98.91 64.22
C ASP A 104 18.42 97.61 63.61
N GLN A 105 19.17 96.83 64.39
CA GLN A 105 19.66 95.51 63.96
C GLN A 105 18.52 94.51 63.70
N GLN A 106 17.49 94.49 64.55
CA GLN A 106 16.30 93.63 64.34
C GLN A 106 15.51 94.04 63.08
N LEU A 107 15.40 95.34 62.82
CA LEU A 107 14.74 95.85 61.62
C LEU A 107 15.51 95.46 60.36
N LEU A 108 16.85 95.60 60.39
CA LEU A 108 17.72 95.19 59.29
C LEU A 108 17.55 93.70 58.97
N GLN A 109 17.59 92.83 59.98
CA GLN A 109 17.40 91.38 59.80
C GLN A 109 16.04 91.04 59.16
N ARG A 110 14.96 91.71 59.57
CA ARG A 110 13.62 91.50 58.96
C ARG A 110 13.60 91.91 57.50
N LEU A 111 14.19 93.06 57.16
CA LEU A 111 14.23 93.55 55.78
C LEU A 111 15.11 92.66 54.88
N THR A 112 16.25 92.18 55.38
CA THR A 112 17.10 91.22 54.63
C THR A 112 16.37 89.90 54.38
N ALA A 113 15.62 89.39 55.37
CA ALA A 113 14.81 88.19 55.20
C ALA A 113 13.66 88.37 54.18
N MET A 114 13.09 89.58 54.08
CA MET A 114 12.11 89.90 53.04
C MET A 114 12.75 90.03 51.65
N ALA A 115 13.93 90.65 51.54
CA ALA A 115 14.67 90.75 50.28
C ALA A 115 15.04 89.37 49.72
N ALA A 116 15.41 88.41 50.58
CA ALA A 116 15.73 87.03 50.20
C ALA A 116 14.54 86.24 49.61
N LYS A 117 13.29 86.68 49.82
CA LYS A 117 12.09 86.02 49.26
C LYS A 117 11.76 86.45 47.83
N LYS A 118 12.35 87.55 47.35
CA LYS A 118 12.09 88.10 46.01
C LYS A 118 12.55 87.16 44.88
N PRO A 119 13.77 86.58 44.89
CA PRO A 119 14.22 85.65 43.84
C PRO A 119 13.42 84.34 43.82
N LEU A 120 12.94 83.88 44.98
CA LEU A 120 12.12 82.66 45.08
C LEU A 120 10.76 82.83 44.42
N LEU A 121 10.17 84.03 44.51
CA LEU A 121 8.90 84.33 43.84
C LEU A 121 9.06 84.47 42.32
N ASP A 122 10.17 85.03 41.87
CA ASP A 122 10.46 85.14 40.43
C ASP A 122 10.73 83.74 39.83
N ALA A 123 11.48 82.88 40.52
CA ALA A 123 11.69 81.47 40.13
C ALA A 123 10.39 80.64 40.12
N ALA A 124 9.50 80.86 41.09
CA ALA A 124 8.20 80.18 41.13
C ALA A 124 7.28 80.60 39.97
N ARG A 125 7.36 81.86 39.51
CA ARG A 125 6.60 82.35 38.35
C ARG A 125 7.09 81.76 37.04
N GLU A 126 8.40 81.63 36.86
CA GLU A 126 8.97 80.95 35.69
C GLU A 126 8.63 79.45 35.68
N GLY A 127 8.68 78.80 36.84
CA GLY A 127 8.28 77.39 36.98
C GLY A 127 6.81 77.13 36.62
N LEU A 128 5.89 78.02 37.01
CA LEU A 128 4.47 77.91 36.65
C LEU A 128 4.28 78.00 35.12
N ALA A 129 4.91 78.97 34.48
CA ALA A 129 4.83 79.16 33.03
C ALA A 129 5.46 78.01 32.23
N HIS A 130 6.38 77.24 32.83
CA HIS A 130 6.92 76.02 32.22
C HIS A 130 5.96 74.84 32.38
N ALA A 131 5.40 74.64 33.58
CA ALA A 131 4.44 73.57 33.86
C ALA A 131 3.16 73.68 33.01
N GLU A 132 2.68 74.90 32.74
CA GLU A 132 1.53 75.13 31.86
C GLU A 132 1.79 74.68 30.42
N ARG A 133 3.01 74.88 29.90
CA ARG A 133 3.42 74.42 28.56
C ARG A 133 3.53 72.90 28.49
N ASP A 134 4.07 72.27 29.53
CA ASP A 134 4.20 70.81 29.58
C ASP A 134 2.81 70.13 29.65
N LEU A 135 1.85 70.75 30.35
CA LEU A 135 0.48 70.23 30.45
C LEU A 135 -0.23 70.21 29.09
N THR A 136 -0.01 71.23 28.27
CA THR A 136 -0.53 71.28 26.89
C THR A 136 0.08 70.21 26.00
N ALA A 137 1.39 69.96 26.10
CA ALA A 137 2.07 68.92 25.32
C ALA A 137 1.59 67.51 25.69
N LEU A 138 1.40 67.23 26.99
CA LEU A 138 0.90 65.94 27.48
C LEU A 138 -0.54 65.65 27.02
N ALA A 139 -1.39 66.68 26.90
CA ALA A 139 -2.76 66.51 26.41
C ALA A 139 -2.82 66.10 24.92
N GLU A 140 -1.90 66.59 24.10
CA GLU A 140 -1.78 66.24 22.68
C GLU A 140 -1.26 64.80 22.47
N GLU A 141 -0.33 64.36 23.33
CA GLU A 141 0.18 62.99 23.32
C GLU A 141 -0.90 61.95 23.71
N ASP A 142 -1.72 62.24 24.72
CA ASP A 142 -2.78 61.33 25.15
C ASP A 142 -3.91 61.21 24.11
N ALA A 143 -4.27 62.30 23.43
CA ALA A 143 -5.21 62.27 22.31
C ALA A 143 -4.70 61.37 21.17
N SER A 144 -3.39 61.42 20.90
CA SER A 144 -2.74 60.59 19.87
C SER A 144 -2.71 59.10 20.24
N ARG A 145 -2.49 58.77 21.53
CA ARG A 145 -2.54 57.37 22.03
C ARG A 145 -3.93 56.75 21.90
N VAL A 146 -4.97 57.48 22.27
CA VAL A 146 -6.38 57.01 22.19
C VAL A 146 -6.78 56.72 20.73
N ALA A 147 -6.33 57.55 19.78
CA ALA A 147 -6.60 57.34 18.36
C ALA A 147 -5.88 56.11 17.76
N ARG A 148 -4.73 55.70 18.31
CA ARG A 148 -4.04 54.46 17.90
C ARG A 148 -4.76 53.22 18.44
N GLN A 149 -5.10 53.19 19.73
CA GLN A 149 -5.81 52.04 20.33
C GLN A 149 -7.16 51.75 19.69
N LYS A 150 -7.91 52.78 19.28
CA LYS A 150 -9.19 52.59 18.56
C LYS A 150 -9.02 51.88 17.21
N ARG A 151 -7.91 52.08 16.50
CA ARG A 151 -7.62 51.40 15.22
C ARG A 151 -7.27 49.94 15.46
N ASP A 152 -6.39 49.67 16.42
CA ASP A 152 -5.96 48.30 16.72
C ASP A 152 -7.13 47.41 17.17
N ILE A 153 -8.09 47.96 17.94
CA ILE A 153 -9.31 47.23 18.35
C ILE A 153 -10.18 46.88 17.14
N ALA A 154 -10.32 47.78 16.17
CA ALA A 154 -11.13 47.54 14.98
C ALA A 154 -10.54 46.44 14.08
N ASP A 155 -9.22 46.41 13.92
CA ASP A 155 -8.53 45.40 13.12
C ASP A 155 -8.65 43.99 13.73
N VAL A 156 -8.50 43.87 15.06
CA VAL A 156 -8.67 42.59 15.75
C VAL A 156 -10.12 42.09 15.65
N GLN A 157 -11.11 42.98 15.77
CA GLN A 157 -12.52 42.62 15.62
C GLN A 157 -12.84 42.10 14.20
N PHE A 158 -12.23 42.67 13.17
CA PHE A 158 -12.39 42.21 11.80
C PHE A 158 -11.80 40.80 11.59
N GLN A 159 -10.62 40.53 12.14
CA GLN A 159 -9.96 39.22 12.03
C GLN A 159 -10.76 38.12 12.75
N VAL A 160 -11.29 38.40 13.94
CA VAL A 160 -12.13 37.44 14.67
C VAL A 160 -13.40 37.09 13.89
N ALA A 161 -14.05 38.09 13.26
CA ALA A 161 -15.23 37.85 12.44
C ALA A 161 -14.94 37.04 11.15
N ALA A 162 -13.72 37.10 10.60
CA ALA A 162 -13.30 36.26 9.49
C ALA A 162 -13.13 34.79 9.92
N VAL A 163 -12.42 34.54 11.02
CA VAL A 163 -12.19 33.19 11.54
C VAL A 163 -13.49 32.50 11.98
N CYS A 164 -14.42 33.24 12.61
CA CYS A 164 -15.73 32.68 12.98
C CYS A 164 -16.58 32.27 11.76
N ARG A 165 -16.44 32.95 10.61
CA ARG A 165 -17.14 32.58 9.38
C ARG A 165 -16.59 31.31 8.76
N GLU A 166 -15.26 31.14 8.74
CA GLU A 166 -14.60 29.93 8.23
C GLU A 166 -14.92 28.70 9.10
N LEU A 167 -14.98 28.85 10.42
CA LEU A 167 -15.40 27.79 11.33
C LEU A 167 -16.87 27.39 11.14
N ALA A 168 -17.75 28.36 10.88
CA ALA A 168 -19.16 28.09 10.62
C ALA A 168 -19.39 27.30 9.32
N THR A 169 -18.59 27.54 8.28
CA THR A 169 -18.65 26.79 7.02
C THR A 169 -18.11 25.36 7.14
N LEU A 170 -17.14 25.12 8.03
CA LEU A 170 -16.58 23.78 8.28
C LEU A 170 -17.45 22.93 9.22
N ALA A 171 -18.35 23.55 9.99
CA ALA A 171 -19.24 22.86 10.94
C ALA A 171 -20.46 22.20 10.29
N THR A 172 -20.77 22.51 9.02
CA THR A 172 -21.98 22.01 8.33
C THR A 172 -21.76 20.74 7.52
N GLU A 173 -20.51 20.36 7.21
CA GLU A 173 -20.21 19.20 6.38
C GLU A 173 -19.32 18.19 7.15
N ASP A 174 -19.77 16.95 7.28
CA ASP A 174 -18.97 15.85 7.82
C ASP A 174 -17.95 15.37 6.78
N VAL A 175 -16.94 16.20 6.54
CA VAL A 175 -15.84 15.93 5.59
C VAL A 175 -15.15 14.60 5.93
N THR A 176 -15.08 14.23 7.21
CA THR A 176 -14.49 12.97 7.68
C THR A 176 -15.31 11.76 7.25
N GLY A 177 -16.63 11.82 7.40
CA GLY A 177 -17.56 10.78 6.92
C GLY A 177 -17.56 10.65 5.39
N MET A 178 -17.44 11.76 4.67
CA MET A 178 -17.31 11.75 3.20
C MET A 178 -16.00 11.10 2.74
N LEU A 179 -14.88 11.42 3.37
CA LEU A 179 -13.58 10.77 3.09
C LEU A 179 -13.63 9.26 3.38
N ALA A 180 -14.18 8.85 4.53
CA ALA A 180 -14.33 7.43 4.86
C ALA A 180 -15.23 6.68 3.86
N LYS A 181 -16.27 7.34 3.32
CA LYS A 181 -17.13 6.77 2.28
C LYS A 181 -16.38 6.63 0.95
N MET A 182 -15.59 7.64 0.57
CA MET A 182 -14.76 7.60 -0.63
C MET A 182 -13.68 6.51 -0.53
N ASP A 183 -13.02 6.36 0.62
CA ASP A 183 -12.03 5.31 0.85
C ASP A 183 -12.64 3.91 0.71
N ARG A 184 -13.84 3.69 1.25
CA ARG A 184 -14.58 2.43 1.06
C ARG A 184 -14.96 2.20 -0.41
N GLN A 185 -15.37 3.24 -1.13
CA GLN A 185 -15.68 3.13 -2.56
C GLN A 185 -14.42 2.81 -3.39
N ILE A 186 -13.27 3.41 -3.07
CA ILE A 186 -11.99 3.13 -3.74
C ILE A 186 -11.56 1.70 -3.44
N ALA A 187 -11.67 1.24 -2.19
CA ALA A 187 -11.35 -0.14 -1.83
C ALA A 187 -12.25 -1.15 -2.59
N ALA A 188 -13.57 -0.93 -2.58
CA ALA A 188 -14.51 -1.77 -3.31
C ALA A 188 -14.25 -1.76 -4.83
N SER A 189 -13.90 -0.60 -5.40
CA SER A 189 -13.55 -0.48 -6.82
C SER A 189 -12.27 -1.24 -7.15
N ARG A 190 -11.25 -1.20 -6.28
CA ARG A 190 -10.01 -1.96 -6.44
C ARG A 190 -10.25 -3.47 -6.41
N GLU A 191 -11.07 -3.95 -5.48
CA GLU A 191 -11.47 -5.36 -5.43
C GLU A 191 -12.23 -5.79 -6.70
N ALA A 192 -13.17 -4.96 -7.17
CA ALA A 192 -13.90 -5.24 -8.41
C ALA A 192 -12.97 -5.29 -9.64
N VAL A 193 -12.00 -4.37 -9.73
CA VAL A 193 -10.99 -4.37 -10.80
C VAL A 193 -10.12 -5.62 -10.72
N ALA A 194 -9.66 -6.02 -9.54
CA ALA A 194 -8.87 -7.24 -9.37
C ALA A 194 -9.66 -8.50 -9.75
N ALA A 195 -10.95 -8.57 -9.38
CA ALA A 195 -11.82 -9.68 -9.75
C ALA A 195 -12.06 -9.77 -11.26
N ILE A 196 -12.27 -8.63 -11.93
CA ILE A 196 -12.42 -8.58 -13.39
C ILE A 196 -11.11 -8.95 -14.09
N ALA A 197 -9.97 -8.44 -13.63
CA ALA A 197 -8.66 -8.79 -14.17
C ALA A 197 -8.39 -10.29 -14.06
N GLY A 198 -8.70 -10.92 -12.91
CA GLY A 198 -8.59 -12.37 -12.74
C GLY A 198 -9.51 -13.16 -13.69
N ARG A 199 -10.74 -12.68 -13.94
CA ARG A 199 -11.64 -13.30 -14.94
C ARG A 199 -11.11 -13.17 -16.36
N ILE A 200 -10.54 -12.02 -16.72
CA ILE A 200 -9.91 -11.80 -18.03
C ILE A 200 -8.74 -12.76 -18.22
N GLU A 201 -7.85 -12.89 -17.24
CA GLU A 201 -6.75 -13.86 -17.32
C GLU A 201 -7.24 -15.31 -17.47
N ALA A 202 -8.28 -15.70 -16.73
CA ALA A 202 -8.87 -17.02 -16.84
C ALA A 202 -9.45 -17.27 -18.25
N LEU A 203 -10.14 -16.29 -18.82
CA LEU A 203 -10.69 -16.36 -20.17
C LEU A 203 -9.58 -16.41 -21.24
N ILE A 204 -8.50 -15.64 -21.09
CA ILE A 204 -7.34 -15.70 -22.00
C ILE A 204 -6.70 -17.08 -21.97
N ARG A 205 -6.54 -17.69 -20.79
CA ARG A 205 -6.03 -19.06 -20.68
C ARG A 205 -6.98 -20.07 -21.32
N GLN A 206 -8.29 -19.91 -21.15
CA GLN A 206 -9.28 -20.78 -21.78
C GLN A 206 -9.28 -20.66 -23.30
N GLU A 207 -9.17 -19.43 -23.83
CA GLU A 207 -9.05 -19.16 -25.25
C GLU A 207 -7.80 -19.81 -25.84
N SER A 208 -6.63 -19.67 -25.19
CA SER A 208 -5.40 -20.29 -25.68
C SER A 208 -5.48 -21.82 -25.72
N MET A 209 -6.14 -22.44 -24.72
CA MET A 209 -6.41 -23.88 -24.72
C MET A 209 -7.34 -24.29 -25.88
N LEU A 210 -8.41 -23.53 -26.12
CA LEU A 210 -9.35 -23.80 -27.22
C LEU A 210 -8.71 -23.60 -28.60
N VAL A 211 -7.82 -22.62 -28.76
CA VAL A 211 -7.07 -22.42 -30.00
C VAL A 211 -6.13 -23.59 -30.26
N ALA A 212 -5.39 -24.06 -29.25
CA ALA A 212 -4.53 -25.22 -29.39
C ALA A 212 -5.31 -26.49 -29.75
N GLU A 213 -6.48 -26.70 -29.13
CA GLU A 213 -7.35 -27.84 -29.47
C GLU A 213 -7.91 -27.73 -30.88
N ARG A 214 -8.31 -26.53 -31.32
CA ARG A 214 -8.76 -26.29 -32.70
C ARG A 214 -7.66 -26.62 -33.71
N GLU A 215 -6.44 -26.13 -33.50
CA GLU A 215 -5.29 -26.41 -34.37
C GLU A 215 -4.99 -27.91 -34.46
N ARG A 216 -5.07 -28.62 -33.32
CA ARG A 216 -4.93 -30.08 -33.30
C ARG A 216 -6.03 -30.76 -34.12
N LEU A 217 -7.29 -30.38 -33.93
CA LEU A 217 -8.41 -30.94 -34.68
C LEU A 217 -8.31 -30.63 -36.17
N GLU A 218 -7.83 -29.45 -36.56
CA GLU A 218 -7.61 -29.10 -37.98
C GLU A 218 -6.56 -29.99 -38.64
N VAL A 219 -5.47 -30.32 -37.93
CA VAL A 219 -4.44 -31.26 -38.43
C VAL A 219 -5.02 -32.67 -38.58
N GLU A 220 -5.80 -33.14 -37.61
CA GLU A 220 -6.47 -34.45 -37.69
C GLU A 220 -7.47 -34.48 -38.86
N LEU A 221 -8.28 -33.43 -39.03
CA LEU A 221 -9.26 -33.31 -40.11
C LEU A 221 -8.60 -33.26 -41.50
N ALA A 222 -7.46 -32.56 -41.62
CA ALA A 222 -6.70 -32.51 -42.86
C ALA A 222 -6.16 -33.88 -43.30
N GLY A 223 -5.97 -34.82 -42.36
CA GLY A 223 -5.59 -36.19 -42.65
C GLY A 223 -6.72 -37.12 -43.10
N MET A 224 -7.99 -36.78 -42.79
CA MET A 224 -9.15 -37.63 -43.08
C MET A 224 -9.34 -37.93 -44.57
N PRO A 225 -9.25 -36.96 -45.51
CA PRO A 225 -9.45 -37.23 -46.94
C PRO A 225 -8.47 -38.26 -47.50
N ALA A 226 -7.23 -38.28 -47.01
CA ALA A 226 -6.23 -39.25 -47.45
C ALA A 226 -6.55 -40.68 -46.97
N ILE A 227 -7.14 -40.80 -45.77
CA ILE A 227 -7.60 -42.09 -45.24
C ILE A 227 -8.85 -42.55 -45.99
N GLU A 228 -9.82 -41.66 -46.23
CA GLU A 228 -11.02 -41.94 -47.01
C GLU A 228 -10.69 -42.41 -48.43
N ALA A 229 -9.74 -41.74 -49.10
CA ALA A 229 -9.28 -42.16 -50.42
C ALA A 229 -8.66 -43.57 -50.41
N LYS A 230 -7.89 -43.91 -49.37
CA LYS A 230 -7.34 -45.27 -49.21
C LYS A 230 -8.43 -46.30 -48.97
N VAL A 231 -9.42 -45.98 -48.14
CA VAL A 231 -10.57 -46.87 -47.88
C VAL A 231 -11.35 -47.12 -49.16
N GLN A 232 -11.61 -46.07 -49.94
CA GLN A 232 -12.32 -46.21 -51.22
C GLN A 232 -11.52 -47.07 -52.21
N ALA A 233 -10.21 -46.82 -52.35
CA ALA A 233 -9.36 -47.62 -53.23
C ALA A 233 -9.32 -49.10 -52.83
N LEU A 234 -9.23 -49.40 -51.53
CA LEU A 234 -9.29 -50.79 -51.03
C LEU A 234 -10.67 -51.41 -51.26
N SER A 235 -11.75 -50.66 -51.08
CA SER A 235 -13.11 -51.11 -51.36
C SER A 235 -13.29 -51.49 -52.84
N ASP A 236 -12.80 -50.63 -53.74
CA ASP A 236 -12.84 -50.87 -55.19
C ASP A 236 -12.03 -52.11 -55.58
N GLN A 237 -10.83 -52.28 -55.00
CA GLN A 237 -10.03 -53.49 -55.19
C GLN A 237 -10.75 -54.75 -54.70
N ILE A 238 -11.36 -54.72 -53.50
CA ILE A 238 -12.13 -55.84 -52.98
C ILE A 238 -13.30 -56.18 -53.92
N ALA A 239 -13.99 -55.17 -54.46
CA ALA A 239 -15.06 -55.38 -55.41
C ALA A 239 -14.56 -56.07 -56.70
N GLN A 240 -13.42 -55.63 -57.24
CA GLN A 240 -12.78 -56.27 -58.40
C GLN A 240 -12.38 -57.73 -58.12
N TRP A 241 -11.75 -57.99 -56.97
CA TRP A 241 -11.37 -59.36 -56.57
C TRP A 241 -12.59 -60.26 -56.37
N LYS A 242 -13.68 -59.75 -55.80
CA LYS A 242 -14.94 -60.50 -55.67
C LYS A 242 -15.57 -60.79 -57.03
N LEU A 243 -15.55 -59.83 -57.96
CA LEU A 243 -16.03 -60.04 -59.32
C LEU A 243 -15.20 -61.11 -60.03
N LEU A 244 -13.88 -61.05 -59.91
CA LEU A 244 -12.97 -62.04 -60.48
C LEU A 244 -13.22 -63.43 -59.87
N ALA A 245 -13.36 -63.52 -58.55
CA ALA A 245 -13.64 -64.79 -57.87
C ALA A 245 -14.97 -65.40 -58.31
N LYS A 246 -16.01 -64.57 -58.52
CA LYS A 246 -17.29 -65.02 -59.07
C LYS A 246 -17.13 -65.46 -60.53
N GLY A 247 -16.45 -64.66 -61.35
CA GLY A 247 -16.23 -64.95 -62.76
C GLY A 247 -15.37 -66.18 -63.02
N LEU A 248 -14.39 -66.48 -62.17
CA LEU A 248 -13.56 -67.69 -62.25
C LEU A 248 -14.11 -68.87 -61.42
N GLY A 249 -15.27 -68.69 -60.78
CA GLY A 249 -15.93 -69.72 -59.99
C GLY A 249 -16.71 -70.72 -60.85
N ASN A 250 -17.39 -71.64 -60.16
CA ASN A 250 -18.18 -72.69 -60.81
C ASN A 250 -19.31 -72.14 -61.68
N ASP A 251 -19.94 -71.04 -61.25
CA ASP A 251 -21.06 -70.40 -61.95
C ASP A 251 -20.59 -69.25 -62.90
N GLY A 252 -19.35 -69.35 -63.40
CA GLY A 252 -18.67 -68.31 -64.18
C GLY A 252 -18.13 -68.85 -65.51
N VAL A 253 -16.86 -68.55 -65.81
CA VAL A 253 -16.18 -68.98 -67.04
C VAL A 253 -16.22 -70.50 -67.21
N ILE A 254 -16.21 -71.27 -66.12
CA ILE A 254 -16.31 -72.74 -66.17
C ILE A 254 -17.65 -73.17 -66.78
N ALA A 255 -18.77 -72.65 -66.27
CA ALA A 255 -20.09 -72.96 -66.80
C ALA A 255 -20.28 -72.45 -68.22
N LEU A 256 -19.83 -71.22 -68.53
CA LEU A 256 -19.86 -70.69 -69.90
C LEU A 256 -19.06 -71.55 -70.88
N SER A 257 -17.93 -72.13 -70.45
CA SER A 257 -17.13 -73.03 -71.29
C SER A 257 -17.85 -74.36 -71.53
N ILE A 258 -18.61 -74.85 -70.56
CA ILE A 258 -19.42 -76.07 -70.70
C ILE A 258 -20.62 -75.80 -71.62
N ASP A 259 -21.27 -74.64 -71.49
CA ASP A 259 -22.36 -74.20 -72.38
C ASP A 259 -21.91 -74.10 -73.84
N ASP A 260 -20.70 -73.59 -74.09
CA ASP A 260 -20.14 -73.47 -75.44
C ASP A 260 -19.73 -74.84 -76.02
N ALA A 261 -19.07 -75.69 -75.23
CA ALA A 261 -18.59 -77.00 -75.68
C ALA A 261 -19.70 -78.07 -75.77
N GLY A 262 -20.74 -77.98 -74.95
CA GLY A 262 -21.79 -78.98 -74.79
C GLY A 262 -22.48 -79.37 -76.11
N PRO A 263 -22.96 -78.42 -76.93
CA PRO A 263 -23.59 -78.72 -78.22
C PRO A 263 -22.65 -79.44 -79.20
N ALA A 264 -21.40 -79.01 -79.30
CA ALA A 264 -20.42 -79.62 -80.21
C ALA A 264 -20.08 -81.06 -79.80
N ILE A 265 -19.84 -81.30 -78.50
CA ILE A 265 -19.60 -82.65 -77.97
C ILE A 265 -20.85 -83.53 -78.18
N THR A 266 -22.05 -83.00 -77.92
CA THR A 266 -23.31 -83.73 -78.13
C THR A 266 -23.45 -84.18 -79.58
N GLN A 267 -23.17 -83.29 -80.53
CA GLN A 267 -23.22 -83.62 -81.96
C GLN A 267 -22.21 -84.73 -82.31
N ILE A 268 -20.94 -84.57 -81.94
CA ILE A 268 -19.89 -85.56 -82.25
C ILE A 268 -20.24 -86.95 -81.70
N VAL A 269 -20.71 -87.01 -80.45
CA VAL A 269 -21.06 -88.29 -79.81
C VAL A 269 -22.28 -88.92 -80.48
N ASN A 270 -23.29 -88.13 -80.84
CA ASN A 270 -24.47 -88.64 -81.54
C ASN A 270 -24.13 -89.15 -82.95
N ASP A 271 -23.24 -88.47 -83.66
CA ASP A 271 -22.73 -88.93 -84.96
C ASP A 271 -21.99 -90.28 -84.81
N LEU A 272 -21.17 -90.42 -83.77
CA LEU A 272 -20.49 -91.69 -83.45
C LEU A 272 -21.48 -92.81 -83.09
N LEU A 273 -22.45 -92.53 -82.22
CA LEU A 273 -23.47 -93.49 -81.83
C LEU A 273 -24.29 -93.95 -83.04
N LEU A 274 -24.70 -93.01 -83.89
CA LEU A 274 -25.44 -93.31 -85.12
C LEU A 274 -24.62 -94.19 -86.08
N ALA A 275 -23.35 -93.85 -86.30
CA ALA A 275 -22.47 -94.59 -87.21
C ALA A 275 -22.21 -96.03 -86.72
N CYS A 276 -22.12 -96.25 -85.41
CA CYS A 276 -21.60 -97.50 -84.86
C CYS A 276 -22.68 -98.41 -84.27
N TYR A 277 -23.70 -97.82 -83.65
CA TYR A 277 -24.76 -98.50 -82.91
C TYR A 277 -26.16 -98.22 -83.46
N GLY A 278 -26.29 -97.37 -84.50
CA GLY A 278 -27.56 -97.07 -85.17
C GLY A 278 -28.40 -95.99 -84.46
N PRO A 279 -29.63 -95.72 -84.93
CA PRO A 279 -30.44 -94.56 -84.51
C PRO A 279 -31.12 -94.72 -83.15
N ARG A 280 -30.87 -95.82 -82.44
CA ARG A 280 -31.59 -96.16 -81.21
C ARG A 280 -31.26 -95.21 -80.06
N PHE A 281 -29.99 -94.86 -79.89
CA PHE A 281 -29.53 -94.08 -78.73
C PHE A 281 -29.01 -92.72 -79.17
N THR A 282 -29.49 -91.69 -78.49
CA THR A 282 -29.05 -90.30 -78.65
C THR A 282 -28.76 -89.74 -77.27
N ILE A 283 -27.67 -88.98 -77.13
CA ILE A 283 -27.37 -88.23 -75.92
C ILE A 283 -27.80 -86.77 -76.04
N ALA A 284 -28.13 -86.17 -74.90
CA ALA A 284 -28.36 -84.74 -74.75
C ALA A 284 -27.62 -84.26 -73.50
N ILE A 285 -26.63 -83.38 -73.70
CA ILE A 285 -25.98 -82.66 -72.61
C ILE A 285 -26.87 -81.48 -72.22
N GLN A 286 -27.26 -81.43 -70.96
CA GLN A 286 -27.96 -80.30 -70.36
C GLN A 286 -27.03 -79.62 -69.38
N THR A 287 -26.91 -78.31 -69.51
CA THR A 287 -26.01 -77.48 -68.71
C THR A 287 -26.75 -76.71 -67.60
N GLN A 288 -28.05 -76.97 -67.47
CA GLN A 288 -28.90 -76.47 -66.40
C GLN A 288 -29.53 -77.65 -65.66
N THR A 289 -29.40 -77.64 -64.34
CA THR A 289 -30.00 -78.63 -63.45
C THR A 289 -30.93 -77.94 -62.47
N ALA A 290 -32.12 -78.49 -62.26
CA ALA A 290 -33.04 -78.00 -61.25
C ALA A 290 -32.63 -78.52 -59.87
N LEU A 291 -32.42 -77.62 -58.91
CA LEU A 291 -32.28 -77.97 -57.51
C LEU A 291 -33.62 -78.47 -56.94
N ALA A 292 -33.57 -79.20 -55.82
CA ALA A 292 -34.76 -79.61 -55.08
C ALA A 292 -35.65 -78.44 -54.62
N SER A 293 -35.10 -77.21 -54.61
CA SER A 293 -35.80 -75.95 -54.33
C SER A 293 -36.56 -75.38 -55.54
N GLY A 294 -36.38 -75.93 -56.74
CA GLY A 294 -36.94 -75.41 -57.99
C GLY A 294 -36.10 -74.31 -58.66
N GLU A 295 -34.99 -73.86 -58.04
CA GLU A 295 -34.03 -72.96 -58.67
C GLU A 295 -33.19 -73.70 -59.71
N LEU A 296 -33.07 -73.12 -60.90
CA LEU A 296 -32.17 -73.61 -61.95
C LEU A 296 -30.74 -73.20 -61.60
N ARG A 297 -29.85 -74.17 -61.50
CA ARG A 297 -28.41 -73.95 -61.34
C ARG A 297 -27.66 -74.47 -62.55
N GLU A 298 -26.60 -73.76 -62.91
CA GLU A 298 -25.61 -74.26 -63.87
C GLU A 298 -25.05 -75.59 -63.35
N GLY A 299 -25.22 -76.64 -64.15
CA GLY A 299 -24.89 -78.00 -63.76
C GLY A 299 -24.90 -78.92 -64.97
N PHE A 300 -24.04 -79.92 -64.95
CA PHE A 300 -23.87 -80.83 -66.07
C PHE A 300 -24.69 -82.10 -65.85
N SER A 301 -25.73 -82.30 -66.64
CA SER A 301 -26.48 -83.56 -66.70
C SER A 301 -26.44 -84.16 -68.11
N LEU A 302 -26.27 -85.47 -68.18
CA LEU A 302 -26.22 -86.21 -69.43
C LEU A 302 -27.43 -87.13 -69.51
N ASN A 303 -28.35 -86.81 -70.42
CA ASN A 303 -29.53 -87.61 -70.67
C ASN A 303 -29.33 -88.49 -71.89
N VAL A 304 -29.80 -89.73 -71.80
CA VAL A 304 -29.79 -90.69 -72.89
C VAL A 304 -31.23 -90.99 -73.29
N ILE A 305 -31.52 -90.80 -74.57
CA ILE A 305 -32.80 -91.06 -75.21
C ILE A 305 -32.68 -92.41 -75.92
N ASP A 306 -33.53 -93.37 -75.53
CA ASP A 306 -33.67 -94.68 -76.19
C ASP A 306 -34.94 -94.66 -77.05
N ALA A 307 -34.77 -94.54 -78.36
CA ALA A 307 -35.86 -94.42 -79.34
C ALA A 307 -36.70 -95.70 -79.46
N ASP A 308 -36.12 -96.88 -79.20
CA ASP A 308 -36.85 -98.15 -79.27
C ASP A 308 -37.85 -98.30 -78.11
N ASN A 309 -37.50 -97.75 -76.94
CA ASN A 309 -38.28 -97.87 -75.71
C ASN A 309 -39.05 -96.59 -75.37
N ASP A 310 -38.86 -95.51 -76.13
CA ASP A 310 -39.37 -94.16 -75.87
C ASP A 310 -39.09 -93.68 -74.43
N THR A 311 -37.86 -93.89 -73.96
CA THR A 311 -37.44 -93.49 -72.61
C THR A 311 -36.28 -92.51 -72.64
N THR A 312 -36.33 -91.52 -71.75
CA THR A 312 -35.18 -90.65 -71.44
C THR A 312 -34.72 -90.93 -70.02
N LYS A 313 -33.45 -91.27 -69.85
CA LYS A 313 -32.85 -91.55 -68.55
C LYS A 313 -31.55 -90.79 -68.37
N GLU A 314 -31.29 -90.35 -67.15
CA GLU A 314 -29.98 -89.81 -66.81
C GLU A 314 -28.93 -90.93 -66.89
N PHE A 315 -27.77 -90.63 -67.47
CA PHE A 315 -26.68 -91.57 -67.69
C PHE A 315 -26.23 -92.29 -66.41
N GLY A 316 -26.32 -91.62 -65.25
CA GLY A 316 -26.01 -92.21 -63.94
C GLY A 316 -26.85 -93.44 -63.58
N VAL A 317 -28.09 -93.51 -64.08
CA VAL A 317 -29.12 -94.51 -63.72
C VAL A 317 -29.23 -95.63 -64.78
N MET A 318 -28.40 -95.61 -65.82
CA MET A 318 -28.44 -96.62 -66.90
C MET A 318 -27.89 -97.98 -66.49
N SER A 319 -28.32 -99.03 -67.19
CA SER A 319 -27.82 -100.41 -67.01
C SER A 319 -26.34 -100.51 -67.37
N GLY A 320 -25.58 -101.36 -66.66
CA GLY A 320 -24.13 -101.47 -66.80
C GLY A 320 -23.67 -101.74 -68.24
N GLY A 321 -24.37 -102.61 -68.99
CA GLY A 321 -24.06 -102.87 -70.39
C GLY A 321 -24.22 -101.63 -71.26
N GLN A 322 -25.39 -100.96 -71.21
CA GLN A 322 -25.66 -99.76 -72.01
C GLN A 322 -24.73 -98.59 -71.69
N LYS A 323 -24.33 -98.50 -70.42
CA LYS A 323 -23.42 -97.46 -69.95
C LYS A 323 -22.05 -97.56 -70.60
N VAL A 324 -21.55 -98.78 -70.88
CA VAL A 324 -20.20 -99.00 -71.40
C VAL A 324 -20.01 -98.32 -72.76
N TRP A 325 -20.82 -98.65 -73.77
CA TRP A 325 -20.59 -98.08 -75.11
C TRP A 325 -20.93 -96.59 -75.23
N ILE A 326 -21.92 -96.11 -74.47
CA ILE A 326 -22.23 -94.68 -74.39
C ILE A 326 -21.07 -93.93 -73.74
N ASN A 327 -20.48 -94.48 -72.67
CA ASN A 327 -19.28 -93.92 -72.04
C ASN A 327 -18.09 -93.87 -73.02
N GLU A 328 -17.91 -94.92 -73.80
CA GLU A 328 -16.82 -95.02 -74.78
C GLU A 328 -16.99 -94.02 -75.93
N CYS A 329 -18.22 -93.85 -76.43
CA CYS A 329 -18.54 -92.82 -77.42
C CYS A 329 -18.38 -91.40 -76.84
N LEU A 330 -18.80 -91.18 -75.59
CA LEU A 330 -18.64 -89.89 -74.90
C LEU A 330 -17.16 -89.53 -74.72
N THR A 331 -16.36 -90.46 -74.20
CA THR A 331 -14.92 -90.28 -73.97
C THR A 331 -14.20 -89.94 -75.28
N ARG A 332 -14.53 -90.65 -76.37
CA ARG A 332 -13.95 -90.39 -77.69
C ARG A 332 -14.49 -89.11 -78.33
N GLY A 333 -15.76 -88.79 -78.12
CA GLY A 333 -16.34 -87.52 -78.57
C GLY A 333 -15.65 -86.32 -77.93
N ILE A 334 -15.34 -86.40 -76.63
CA ILE A 334 -14.53 -85.39 -75.93
C ILE A 334 -13.12 -85.33 -76.52
N ALA A 335 -12.48 -86.48 -76.78
CA ALA A 335 -11.14 -86.52 -77.38
C ALA A 335 -11.13 -85.89 -78.79
N LEU A 336 -12.14 -86.18 -79.61
CA LEU A 336 -12.32 -85.59 -80.94
C LEU A 336 -12.57 -84.09 -80.87
N TYR A 337 -13.44 -83.63 -79.97
CA TYR A 337 -13.67 -82.20 -79.74
C TYR A 337 -12.38 -81.49 -79.36
N ARG A 338 -11.61 -82.05 -78.40
CA ARG A 338 -10.30 -81.49 -78.01
C ARG A 338 -9.26 -81.52 -79.13
N ALA A 339 -9.35 -82.47 -80.05
CA ALA A 339 -8.44 -82.56 -81.19
C ALA A 339 -8.69 -81.47 -82.24
N GLN A 340 -9.91 -80.90 -82.32
CA GLN A 340 -10.24 -79.83 -83.28
C GLN A 340 -9.48 -78.53 -82.99
N ASP A 341 -9.29 -78.19 -81.70
CA ASP A 341 -8.61 -76.97 -81.26
C ASP A 341 -7.13 -77.19 -80.89
N ALA A 342 -6.62 -78.41 -81.04
CA ALA A 342 -5.24 -78.72 -80.72
C ALA A 342 -4.30 -78.13 -81.79
N GLN A 343 -3.35 -77.28 -81.37
CA GLN A 343 -2.31 -76.74 -82.26
C GLN A 343 -1.44 -77.84 -82.90
N GLN A 344 -1.37 -79.02 -82.27
CA GLN A 344 -0.70 -80.20 -82.79
C GLN A 344 -1.68 -81.38 -82.79
N PRO A 345 -1.91 -82.05 -83.92
CA PRO A 345 -2.86 -83.15 -84.00
C PRO A 345 -2.34 -84.37 -83.24
N PHE A 346 -3.21 -84.97 -82.43
CA PHE A 346 -2.95 -86.25 -81.80
C PHE A 346 -2.94 -87.35 -82.89
N GLN A 347 -1.90 -88.18 -82.91
CA GLN A 347 -1.72 -89.19 -83.96
C GLN A 347 -2.07 -90.61 -83.52
N THR A 348 -2.07 -90.89 -82.21
CA THR A 348 -2.18 -92.26 -81.70
C THR A 348 -3.09 -92.30 -80.48
N LEU A 349 -4.00 -93.28 -80.46
CA LEU A 349 -4.89 -93.58 -79.33
C LEU A 349 -4.43 -94.85 -78.61
N PHE A 350 -4.72 -94.92 -77.31
CA PHE A 350 -4.50 -96.10 -76.48
C PHE A 350 -5.79 -96.44 -75.74
N THR A 351 -6.19 -97.70 -75.77
CA THR A 351 -7.34 -98.21 -75.01
C THR A 351 -6.97 -99.47 -74.26
N ASP A 352 -7.26 -99.51 -72.96
CA ASP A 352 -6.96 -100.65 -72.10
C ASP A 352 -8.24 -101.34 -71.65
N GLU A 353 -8.35 -102.66 -71.88
CA GLU A 353 -9.41 -103.58 -71.41
C GLU A 353 -10.88 -103.07 -71.48
N ALA A 354 -11.24 -102.32 -72.53
CA ALA A 354 -12.55 -101.69 -72.64
C ALA A 354 -13.70 -102.61 -73.10
N ASP A 355 -13.46 -103.90 -73.33
CA ASP A 355 -14.37 -104.85 -73.98
C ASP A 355 -15.00 -105.93 -73.07
N GLY A 356 -14.60 -105.99 -71.80
CA GLY A 356 -14.93 -107.09 -70.88
C GLY A 356 -16.42 -107.48 -70.75
N PRO A 357 -17.38 -106.53 -70.62
CA PRO A 357 -18.80 -106.85 -70.41
C PRO A 357 -19.67 -106.86 -71.68
N LEU A 358 -19.08 -106.78 -72.89
CA LEU A 358 -19.83 -106.69 -74.15
C LEU A 358 -20.17 -108.08 -74.74
N ASP A 359 -21.36 -108.22 -75.31
CA ASP A 359 -21.77 -109.39 -76.09
C ASP A 359 -21.18 -109.37 -77.53
N PRO A 360 -21.14 -110.50 -78.25
CA PRO A 360 -20.41 -110.62 -79.52
C PRO A 360 -20.88 -109.67 -80.64
N GLU A 361 -22.15 -109.30 -80.68
CA GLU A 361 -22.65 -108.30 -81.64
C GLU A 361 -22.14 -106.90 -81.28
N ARG A 362 -22.11 -106.57 -79.99
CA ARG A 362 -21.64 -105.27 -79.49
C ARG A 362 -20.12 -105.12 -79.55
N LYS A 363 -19.37 -106.21 -79.47
CA LYS A 363 -17.92 -106.23 -79.69
C LYS A 363 -17.55 -105.82 -81.12
N ARG A 364 -18.30 -106.29 -82.14
CA ARG A 364 -18.13 -105.84 -83.53
C ARG A 364 -18.48 -104.38 -83.72
N ALA A 365 -19.57 -103.91 -83.12
CA ALA A 365 -19.93 -102.48 -83.13
C ALA A 365 -18.86 -101.60 -82.44
N PHE A 366 -18.22 -102.12 -81.39
CA PHE A 366 -17.12 -101.45 -80.70
C PHE A 366 -15.87 -101.28 -81.59
N MET A 367 -15.51 -102.30 -82.39
CA MET A 367 -14.42 -102.17 -83.40
C MET A 367 -14.78 -101.19 -84.51
N LYS A 368 -16.04 -101.18 -84.95
CA LYS A 368 -16.54 -100.19 -85.91
C LYS A 368 -16.39 -98.76 -85.36
N MET A 369 -16.72 -98.55 -84.08
CA MET A 369 -16.54 -97.27 -83.40
C MET A 369 -15.08 -96.84 -83.34
N LYS A 370 -14.15 -97.73 -82.97
CA LYS A 370 -12.71 -97.43 -83.00
C LYS A 370 -12.25 -96.94 -84.37
N ARG A 371 -12.61 -97.66 -85.45
CA ARG A 371 -12.27 -97.27 -86.82
C ARG A 371 -12.89 -95.94 -87.22
N GLU A 372 -14.14 -95.70 -86.84
CA GLU A 372 -14.82 -94.44 -87.14
C GLU A 372 -14.18 -93.25 -86.41
N VAL A 373 -13.70 -93.45 -85.19
CA VAL A 373 -12.98 -92.43 -84.42
C VAL A 373 -11.62 -92.13 -85.05
N LEU A 374 -10.88 -93.15 -85.50
CA LEU A 374 -9.66 -92.95 -86.28
C LEU A 374 -9.92 -92.11 -87.54
N ARG A 375 -11.00 -92.42 -88.26
CA ARG A 375 -11.40 -91.72 -89.49
C ARG A 375 -11.78 -90.26 -89.24
N ILE A 376 -12.64 -89.99 -88.25
CA ILE A 376 -13.13 -88.65 -87.94
C ILE A 376 -12.01 -87.78 -87.35
N GLY A 377 -11.21 -88.35 -86.45
CA GLY A 377 -10.14 -87.62 -85.77
C GLY A 377 -8.84 -87.49 -86.56
N GLY A 378 -8.73 -88.14 -87.72
CA GLY A 378 -7.49 -88.15 -88.50
C GLY A 378 -6.31 -88.82 -87.78
N TYR A 379 -6.60 -89.70 -86.81
CA TYR A 379 -5.57 -90.44 -86.08
C TYR A 379 -4.92 -91.48 -87.01
N GLN A 380 -3.62 -91.71 -86.84
CA GLN A 380 -2.89 -92.70 -87.65
C GLN A 380 -3.16 -94.14 -87.21
N ARG A 381 -3.35 -94.36 -85.91
CA ARG A 381 -3.50 -95.70 -85.31
C ARG A 381 -4.07 -95.66 -83.89
N GLU A 382 -4.65 -96.77 -83.47
CA GLU A 382 -5.02 -97.04 -82.08
C GLU A 382 -4.34 -98.33 -81.64
N PHE A 383 -3.70 -98.32 -80.46
CA PHE A 383 -3.32 -99.53 -79.76
C PHE A 383 -4.44 -99.86 -78.76
N TYR A 384 -4.96 -101.09 -78.80
CA TYR A 384 -5.89 -101.56 -77.79
C TYR A 384 -5.44 -102.89 -77.22
N ILE A 385 -5.71 -103.07 -75.93
CA ILE A 385 -5.44 -104.30 -75.19
C ILE A 385 -6.77 -105.03 -75.03
N SER A 386 -6.82 -106.28 -75.47
CA SER A 386 -7.98 -107.15 -75.29
C SER A 386 -7.54 -108.60 -75.15
N GLN A 387 -8.27 -109.34 -74.33
CA GLN A 387 -8.12 -110.79 -74.16
C GLN A 387 -9.17 -111.57 -74.99
N THR A 388 -10.04 -110.86 -75.73
CA THR A 388 -11.11 -111.46 -76.53
C THR A 388 -10.60 -111.85 -77.92
N PRO A 389 -10.67 -113.15 -78.32
CA PRO A 389 -10.22 -113.60 -79.64
C PRO A 389 -10.90 -112.86 -80.81
N ASP A 390 -12.23 -112.68 -80.76
CA ASP A 390 -12.99 -111.99 -81.81
C ASP A 390 -12.49 -110.57 -82.09
N LEU A 391 -11.97 -109.87 -81.07
CA LEU A 391 -11.44 -108.51 -81.22
C LEU A 391 -9.99 -108.50 -81.69
N VAL A 392 -9.22 -109.55 -81.36
CA VAL A 392 -7.85 -109.72 -81.84
C VAL A 392 -7.85 -110.00 -83.34
N ASP A 393 -8.80 -110.81 -83.82
CA ASP A 393 -8.95 -111.14 -85.25
C ASP A 393 -9.34 -109.92 -86.10
N ASP A 394 -10.08 -108.96 -85.53
CA ASP A 394 -10.47 -107.71 -86.20
C ASP A 394 -9.35 -106.65 -86.23
N ALA A 395 -8.20 -106.91 -85.57
CA ALA A 395 -7.05 -106.01 -85.53
C ALA A 395 -6.29 -105.98 -86.87
N ASP A 396 -5.73 -104.83 -87.24
CA ASP A 396 -4.82 -104.73 -88.39
C ASP A 396 -3.44 -105.36 -88.11
N GLY A 397 -3.10 -105.57 -86.84
CA GLY A 397 -1.87 -106.22 -86.39
C GLY A 397 -1.93 -106.56 -84.90
N VAL A 398 -1.27 -107.66 -84.50
CA VAL A 398 -1.32 -108.20 -83.13
C VAL A 398 0.08 -108.25 -82.53
N ILE A 399 0.22 -107.71 -81.31
CA ILE A 399 1.42 -107.84 -80.49
C ILE A 399 1.13 -108.91 -79.44
N ASP A 400 1.58 -110.14 -79.70
CA ASP A 400 1.40 -111.25 -78.77
C ASP A 400 2.45 -111.19 -77.65
N VAL A 401 1.99 -110.79 -76.46
CA VAL A 401 2.83 -110.65 -75.27
C VAL A 401 3.32 -112.01 -74.74
N VAL A 402 2.54 -113.09 -74.93
CA VAL A 402 2.94 -114.44 -74.51
C VAL A 402 4.05 -114.95 -75.40
N ALA A 403 3.91 -114.78 -76.72
CA ALA A 403 4.97 -115.13 -77.66
C ALA A 403 6.25 -114.32 -77.43
N LEU A 404 6.13 -113.02 -77.10
CA LEU A 404 7.26 -112.15 -76.78
C LEU A 404 7.95 -112.52 -75.46
N ALA A 405 7.23 -113.00 -74.46
CA ALA A 405 7.82 -113.42 -73.17
C ALA A 405 8.54 -114.78 -73.26
N LEU A 406 8.28 -115.57 -74.31
CA LEU A 406 8.92 -116.84 -74.60
C LEU A 406 10.16 -116.71 -75.50
N GLN A 407 10.41 -115.51 -76.04
CA GLN A 407 11.64 -115.12 -76.75
C GLN A 407 12.65 -114.55 -75.77
#